data_AF-W7QIN3-F1
#
_entry.id   AF-W7QIN3-F1
#
_cell.length_a   1.000
_cell.length_b   1.000
_cell.length_c   1.000
_cell.angle_alpha   90.00
_cell.angle_beta   90.00
_cell.angle_gamma   90.00
#
_symmetry.space_group_name_H-M   'P 1'
#
loop_
_entity.id
_entity.type
_entity.pdbx_description
1 polymer ?
#
loop_
_entity_poly.entity_id
_entity_poly.type
_entity_poly.pdbx_seq_one_letter_code
_entity_poly.pdbx_strand_id
1 'polypeptide(L)'
;CMHNPDSANHRKGNGRQVSFSIKNTQKPNYTDWMKHRVDSEKGKHIYSHRMSTVEPVFANIGTQKRLSRFSLRGQSKVQSQWQLYCLVHNIEKLANYGEMRH
;
A
#
# COMPACT_ATOMS: atom_id res chain seq x y z
N CYS A 1 8.14 3.91 -11.67
CA CYS A 1 6.98 3.97 -12.59
C CYS A 1 7.41 3.40 -13.95
N MET A 2 6.52 2.72 -14.69
CA MET A 2 6.83 2.27 -16.04
C MET A 2 7.11 3.49 -16.91
N HIS A 3 8.32 3.57 -17.48
CA HIS A 3 8.77 4.71 -18.29
C HIS A 3 8.04 4.80 -19.64
N ASN A 4 7.36 3.73 -20.08
CA ASN A 4 6.63 3.70 -21.34
C ASN A 4 5.42 2.73 -21.26
N PRO A 5 4.23 3.20 -20.86
CA PRO A 5 3.06 2.35 -20.66
C PRO A 5 2.54 1.72 -21.97
N ASP A 6 2.75 2.37 -23.12
CA ASP A 6 2.30 1.89 -24.42
C ASP A 6 3.02 0.62 -24.88
N SER A 7 4.22 0.37 -24.33
CA SER A 7 4.97 -0.86 -24.61
C SER A 7 4.26 -2.15 -24.14
N ALA A 8 3.30 -2.04 -23.22
CA ALA A 8 2.47 -3.15 -22.76
C ALA A 8 1.37 -3.54 -23.77
N ASN A 9 1.02 -2.63 -24.70
CA ASN A 9 -0.08 -2.83 -25.65
C ASN A 9 0.33 -3.63 -26.89
N HIS A 10 1.62 -3.90 -27.10
CA HIS A 10 2.10 -4.69 -28.23
C HIS A 10 3.22 -5.67 -27.84
N ARG A 11 3.29 -6.83 -28.51
CA ARG A 11 4.32 -7.84 -28.24
C ARG A 11 5.74 -7.44 -28.65
N LYS A 12 5.93 -6.26 -29.25
CA LYS A 12 7.22 -5.74 -29.73
C LYS A 12 8.01 -4.93 -28.68
N GLY A 13 7.52 -4.81 -27.45
CA GLY A 13 8.22 -4.10 -26.38
C GLY A 13 9.39 -4.91 -25.81
N ASN A 14 10.51 -4.26 -25.49
CA ASN A 14 11.70 -4.86 -24.88
C ASN A 14 11.51 -5.24 -23.39
N GLY A 15 10.27 -5.42 -22.93
CA GLY A 15 9.94 -5.78 -21.55
C GLY A 15 9.86 -7.29 -21.35
N ARG A 16 10.12 -7.75 -20.12
CA ARG A 16 9.88 -9.14 -19.73
C ARG A 16 8.38 -9.45 -19.89
N GLN A 17 8.03 -10.23 -20.91
CA GLN A 17 6.66 -10.72 -21.09
C GLN A 17 6.42 -11.90 -20.15
N VAL A 18 5.33 -11.84 -19.39
CA VAL A 18 4.83 -12.96 -18.60
C VAL A 18 3.43 -13.29 -19.10
N SER A 19 3.21 -14.55 -19.46
CA SER A 19 1.88 -15.07 -19.81
C SER A 19 1.36 -15.90 -18.63
N PHE A 20 0.14 -15.58 -18.21
CA PHE A 20 -0.57 -16.37 -17.20
C PHE A 20 -1.62 -17.23 -17.92
N SER A 21 -1.59 -18.54 -17.69
CA SER A 21 -2.70 -19.41 -18.10
C SER A 21 -3.86 -19.19 -17.12
N ILE A 22 -4.80 -18.32 -17.49
CA ILE A 22 -6.00 -18.07 -16.69
C ILE A 22 -6.90 -19.30 -16.80
N LYS A 23 -6.73 -20.25 -15.87
CA LYS A 23 -7.64 -21.39 -15.73
C LYS A 23 -8.90 -20.89 -15.03
N ASN A 24 -10.01 -20.79 -15.76
CA ASN A 24 -11.30 -20.26 -15.31
C ASN A 24 -12.04 -21.16 -14.28
N THR A 25 -11.32 -22.09 -13.64
CA THR A 25 -11.86 -23.11 -12.72
C THR A 25 -11.41 -22.90 -11.27
N GLN A 26 -10.55 -21.92 -11.00
CA GLN A 26 -10.06 -21.67 -9.64
C GLN A 26 -11.07 -20.88 -8.82
N LYS A 27 -11.25 -21.29 -7.55
CA LYS A 27 -12.07 -20.56 -6.59
C LYS A 27 -11.48 -19.16 -6.37
N PRO A 28 -12.32 -18.12 -6.20
CA PRO A 28 -11.84 -16.76 -5.95
C PRO A 28 -10.98 -16.74 -4.68
N ASN A 29 -9.80 -16.13 -4.79
CA ASN A 29 -8.90 -15.93 -3.66
C ASN A 29 -9.11 -14.54 -3.04
N TYR A 30 -8.39 -14.25 -1.95
CA TYR A 30 -8.48 -12.94 -1.27
C TYR A 30 -8.11 -11.76 -2.16
N THR A 31 -7.19 -11.95 -3.12
CA THR A 31 -6.81 -10.93 -4.09
C THR A 31 -7.97 -10.62 -5.02
N ASP A 32 -8.67 -11.63 -5.52
CA ASP A 32 -9.83 -11.44 -6.40
C ASP A 32 -10.98 -10.75 -5.66
N TRP A 33 -11.18 -11.09 -4.39
CA TRP A 33 -12.12 -10.37 -3.53
C TRP A 33 -11.74 -8.89 -3.34
N MET A 34 -10.45 -8.61 -3.12
CA MET A 34 -9.98 -7.23 -2.95
C MET A 34 -10.11 -6.42 -4.25
N LYS A 35 -9.82 -7.03 -5.41
CA LYS A 35 -10.05 -6.40 -6.73
C LYS A 35 -11.50 -5.98 -6.89
N HIS A 36 -12.44 -6.91 -6.70
CA HIS A 36 -13.87 -6.62 -6.79
C HIS A 36 -14.31 -5.47 -5.86
N ARG A 37 -13.78 -5.45 -4.63
CA ARG A 37 -14.08 -4.37 -3.68
C ARG A 37 -13.55 -3.02 -4.15
N VAL A 38 -12.29 -2.95 -4.58
CA VAL A 38 -11.63 -1.70 -5.02
C VAL A 38 -12.22 -1.19 -6.33
N ASP A 39 -12.58 -2.08 -7.25
CA ASP A 39 -13.07 -1.73 -8.60
C ASP A 39 -14.54 -1.29 -8.62
N SER A 40 -15.28 -1.49 -7.52
CA SER A 40 -16.62 -0.91 -7.37
C SER A 40 -16.56 0.62 -7.34
N GLU A 41 -17.61 1.32 -7.80
CA GLU A 41 -17.62 2.79 -7.82
C GLU A 41 -17.39 3.42 -6.43
N LYS A 42 -18.01 2.84 -5.40
CA LYS A 42 -17.76 3.22 -4.01
C LYS A 42 -16.32 2.93 -3.60
N GLY A 43 -15.78 1.78 -3.99
CA GLY A 43 -14.40 1.37 -3.72
C GLY A 43 -13.38 2.32 -4.33
N LYS A 44 -13.56 2.70 -5.60
CA LYS A 44 -12.72 3.67 -6.30
C LYS A 44 -12.73 5.02 -5.61
N HIS A 45 -13.91 5.51 -5.23
CA HIS A 45 -14.04 6.79 -4.52
C HIS A 45 -13.34 6.77 -3.15
N ILE A 46 -13.46 5.68 -2.38
CA ILE A 46 -12.74 5.57 -1.09
C ILE A 46 -11.22 5.45 -1.35
N TYR A 47 -10.82 4.61 -2.30
CA TYR A 47 -9.43 4.32 -2.58
C TYR A 47 -8.68 5.52 -3.19
N SER A 48 -9.36 6.41 -3.92
CA SER A 48 -8.76 7.65 -4.44
C SER A 48 -8.21 8.56 -3.32
N HIS A 49 -8.79 8.50 -2.12
CA HIS A 49 -8.33 9.25 -0.95
C HIS A 49 -7.08 8.65 -0.30
N ARG A 50 -6.55 7.52 -0.78
CA ARG A 50 -5.35 6.88 -0.22
C ARG A 50 -4.15 7.84 -0.24
N MET A 51 -4.01 8.63 -1.31
CA MET A 51 -2.91 9.59 -1.48
C MET A 51 -2.88 10.66 -0.38
N SER A 52 -4.04 11.14 0.05
CA SER A 52 -4.14 12.20 1.06
C SER A 52 -4.20 11.66 2.50
N THR A 53 -4.69 10.44 2.70
CA THR A 53 -4.94 9.89 4.03
C THR A 53 -3.84 8.92 4.48
N VAL A 54 -3.49 7.95 3.64
CA VAL A 54 -2.70 6.79 4.04
C VAL A 54 -1.22 6.95 3.64
N GLU A 55 -0.94 7.46 2.45
CA GLU A 55 0.45 7.63 1.99
C GLU A 55 1.30 8.53 2.89
N PRO A 56 0.81 9.65 3.46
CA PRO A 56 1.63 10.48 4.34
C PRO A 56 2.09 9.73 5.59
N VAL A 57 1.23 8.84 6.12
CA VAL A 57 1.55 8.00 7.29
C VAL A 57 2.66 7.02 6.94
N PHE A 58 2.53 6.32 5.80
CA PHE A 58 3.56 5.39 5.32
C PHE A 58 4.87 6.09 4.97
N ALA A 59 4.81 7.29 4.37
CA ALA A 59 5.98 8.10 4.06
C ALA A 59 6.71 8.53 5.33
N ASN A 60 5.99 8.96 6.37
CA ASN A 60 6.61 9.30 7.66
C ASN A 60 7.27 8.06 8.30
N ILE A 61 6.56 6.92 8.39
CA ILE A 61 7.12 5.71 9.00
C ILE A 61 8.31 5.16 8.20
N GLY A 62 8.18 5.04 6.88
CA GLY A 62 9.17 4.43 6.01
C GLY A 62 10.39 5.31 5.75
N THR A 63 10.18 6.60 5.49
CA THR A 63 11.24 7.54 5.10
C THR A 63 11.77 8.32 6.31
N GLN A 64 10.88 8.98 7.06
CA GLN A 64 11.30 9.85 8.18
C GLN A 64 11.77 9.04 9.39
N LYS A 65 11.03 8.00 9.77
CA LYS A 65 11.40 7.09 10.87
C LYS A 65 12.26 5.91 10.40
N ARG A 66 12.53 5.80 9.10
CA ARG A 66 13.46 4.85 8.47
C ARG A 66 13.09 3.36 8.68
N LEU A 67 11.81 3.03 8.86
CA LEU A 67 11.34 1.65 8.88
C LEU A 67 11.09 1.13 7.45
N SER A 68 12.17 0.91 6.70
CA SER A 68 12.07 0.34 5.34
C SER A 68 11.94 -1.20 5.35
N ARG A 69 12.27 -1.84 6.48
CA ARG A 69 12.16 -3.27 6.70
C ARG A 69 11.96 -3.57 8.18
N PHE A 70 11.23 -4.63 8.49
CA PHE A 70 11.18 -5.14 9.85
C PHE A 70 12.52 -5.78 10.23
N SER A 71 13.03 -5.42 11.40
CA SER A 71 14.30 -5.93 11.92
C SER A 71 14.13 -7.19 12.76
N LEU A 72 12.90 -7.49 13.19
CA LEU A 72 12.57 -8.65 14.02
C LEU A 72 11.99 -9.78 13.18
N ARG A 73 12.10 -11.01 13.69
CA ARG A 73 11.51 -12.22 13.09
C ARG A 73 10.39 -12.76 13.98
N GLY A 74 9.33 -13.23 13.35
CA GLY A 74 8.14 -13.77 14.00
C GLY A 74 7.03 -12.73 14.13
N GLN A 75 5.79 -13.16 13.88
CA GLN A 75 4.63 -12.28 13.79
C GLN A 75 4.45 -11.39 15.02
N SER A 76 4.55 -11.97 16.22
CA SER A 76 4.40 -11.24 17.48
C SER A 76 5.41 -10.09 17.60
N LYS A 77 6.70 -10.34 17.34
CA LYS A 77 7.75 -9.32 17.42
C LYS A 77 7.60 -8.24 16.35
N VAL A 78 7.29 -8.64 15.11
CA VAL A 78 7.03 -7.71 14.00
C VAL A 78 5.82 -6.83 14.29
N GLN A 79 4.76 -7.39 14.87
CA GLN A 79 3.56 -6.65 15.28
C GLN A 79 3.91 -5.59 16.34
N SER A 80 4.68 -5.95 17.37
CA SER A 80 5.12 -5.00 18.39
C SER A 80 5.98 -3.89 17.79
N GLN A 81 6.90 -4.22 16.88
CA GLN A 81 7.70 -3.23 16.15
C GLN A 81 6.80 -2.28 15.35
N TRP A 82 5.84 -2.81 14.60
CA TRP A 82 4.91 -1.99 13.82
C TRP A 82 4.09 -1.04 14.70
N GLN A 83 3.52 -1.55 15.80
CA GLN A 83 2.73 -0.76 16.75
C GLN A 83 3.55 0.37 17.40
N LEU A 84 4.81 0.11 17.74
CA LEU A 84 5.72 1.14 18.27
C LEU A 84 5.91 2.29 17.27
N TYR A 85 6.14 1.96 16.00
CA TYR A 85 6.31 2.98 14.96
C TYR A 85 5.02 3.78 14.71
N CYS A 86 3.86 3.11 14.72
CA CYS A 86 2.56 3.80 14.65
C CYS A 86 2.35 4.73 15.85
N LEU A 87 2.74 4.32 17.06
CA LEU A 87 2.63 5.14 18.25
C LEU A 87 3.51 6.40 18.14
N VAL A 88 4.77 6.24 17.72
CA VAL A 88 5.69 7.37 17.49
C VAL A 88 5.11 8.35 16.47
N HIS A 89 4.57 7.85 15.36
CA HIS A 89 3.89 8.68 14.36
C HIS A 89 2.71 9.47 14.96
N ASN A 90 1.86 8.81 15.75
CA ASN A 90 0.70 9.45 16.37
C ASN A 90 1.10 10.50 17.41
N ILE A 91 2.12 10.23 18.23
CA ILE A 91 2.65 11.21 19.20
C ILE A 91 3.20 12.43 18.47
N GLU A 92 3.98 12.24 17.40
CA GLU A 92 4.48 13.34 16.57
C GLU A 92 3.34 14.18 15.98
N LYS A 93 2.25 13.53 15.53
CA LYS A 93 1.06 14.23 15.05
C LYS A 93 0.41 15.07 16.15
N LEU A 94 0.26 14.51 17.36
CA LEU A 94 -0.31 15.22 18.50
C LEU A 94 0.57 16.39 18.96
N ALA A 95 1.89 16.22 18.97
CA ALA A 95 2.81 17.29 19.37
C ALA A 95 2.78 18.47 18.38
N ASN A 96 2.67 18.21 17.08
CA ASN A 96 2.69 19.27 16.06
C ASN A 96 1.32 19.92 15.80
N TYR A 97 0.23 19.18 16.01
CA TYR A 97 -1.12 19.61 15.60
C TYR A 97 -2.17 19.50 16.72
N GLY A 98 -1.82 19.00 17.91
CA GLY A 98 -2.77 18.76 19.00
C GLY A 98 -3.34 20.05 19.60
N GLU A 99 -2.59 21.15 19.53
CA GLU A 99 -3.02 22.47 19.98
C GLU A 99 -3.75 23.28 18.89
N MET A 100 -3.76 22.83 17.62
CA MET A 100 -4.54 23.45 16.54
C MET A 100 -6.04 23.12 16.66
N ARG A 101 -6.61 23.42 17.82
CA ARG A 101 -8.04 23.52 18.08
C ARG A 101 -8.37 24.99 18.29
N HIS A 102 -8.57 25.71 17.18
CA HIS A 102 -9.31 26.96 17.12
C HIS A 102 -10.46 26.78 16.14
#